data_AF-A0A397PAJ1-F1
#
_entry.id   AF-A0A397PAJ1-F1
#
_cell.length_a   1.000
_cell.length_b   1.000
_cell.length_c   1.000
_cell.angle_alpha   90.00
_cell.angle_beta   90.00
_cell.angle_gamma   90.00
#
_symmetry.space_group_name_H-M   'P 1'
#
loop_
_entity.id
_entity.type
_entity.pdbx_description
1 polymer ?
#
loop_
_entity_poly.entity_id
_entity_poly.type
_entity_poly.pdbx_seq_one_letter_code
_entity_poly.pdbx_strand_id
1 'polypeptide(L)' 'MTIPEDHDHLVHHARLLFPGTVVAVTYTEDEIIHLDIDGDRFTFEIGSDDDEYVFHGAGRSFVIPLMDDA' A
#
# COMPACT_ATOMS: atom_id res chain seq x y z
N MET A 1 7.63 -11.47 -8.93
CA MET A 1 8.35 -12.00 -7.75
C MET A 1 7.98 -11.07 -6.61
N THR A 2 6.99 -11.44 -5.80
CA THR A 2 6.50 -10.62 -4.69
C THR A 2 7.61 -10.50 -3.65
N ILE A 3 8.04 -9.28 -3.33
CA ILE A 3 9.02 -9.04 -2.26
C ILE A 3 8.25 -9.12 -0.94
N PRO A 4 8.51 -10.12 -0.07
CA PRO A 4 7.80 -10.27 1.20
C PRO A 4 8.03 -9.10 2.17
N GLU A 5 9.11 -8.34 1.98
CA GLU A 5 9.49 -7.21 2.83
C GLU A 5 8.51 -6.03 2.71
N ASP A 6 7.95 -5.80 1.52
CA ASP A 6 6.98 -4.73 1.29
C ASP A 6 5.64 -5.00 1.98
N HIS A 7 5.25 -6.27 2.14
CA HIS A 7 3.93 -6.61 2.67
C HIS A 7 3.77 -6.13 4.12
N ASP A 8 4.70 -6.49 4.99
CA ASP A 8 4.61 -6.12 6.41
C ASP A 8 4.78 -4.61 6.60
N HIS A 9 5.62 -3.98 5.78
CA HIS A 9 5.81 -2.53 5.74
C HIS A 9 4.52 -1.78 5.36
N LEU A 10 3.86 -2.20 4.27
CA LEU A 10 2.59 -1.64 3.81
C LEU A 10 1.49 -1.85 4.86
N VAL A 11 1.39 -3.04 5.45
CA VAL A 11 0.40 -3.33 6.50
C VAL A 11 0.66 -2.48 7.74
N HIS A 12 1.92 -2.32 8.15
CA HIS A 12 2.30 -1.51 9.31
C HIS A 12 1.85 -0.06 9.12
N HIS A 13 2.27 0.57 8.01
CA HIS A 13 1.94 1.96 7.71
C HIS A 13 0.44 2.17 7.50
N ALA A 14 -0.24 1.26 6.78
CA ALA A 14 -1.68 1.34 6.60
C ALA A 14 -2.43 1.26 7.94
N ARG A 15 -1.98 0.45 8.90
CA ARG A 15 -2.58 0.41 10.25
C ARG A 15 -2.34 1.67 11.07
N LEU A 16 -1.21 2.35 10.87
CA LEU A 16 -0.95 3.65 11.51
C LEU A 16 -1.85 4.75 10.93
N LEU A 17 -2.04 4.76 9.61
CA LEU A 17 -2.92 5.71 8.93
C LEU A 17 -4.41 5.44 9.19
N PHE A 18 -4.79 4.18 9.33
CA PHE A 18 -6.17 3.72 9.53
C PHE A 18 -6.27 2.86 10.80
N PRO A 19 -6.19 3.48 12.00
CA PRO A 19 -6.17 2.73 13.24
C PRO A 19 -7.50 1.99 13.47
N GLY A 20 -7.39 0.70 13.79
CA GLY A 20 -8.55 -0.16 14.10
C GLY A 20 -9.29 -0.73 12.90
N THR A 21 -8.82 -0.50 11.67
CA THR A 21 -9.39 -1.08 10.46
C THR A 21 -8.75 -2.42 10.10
N VAL A 22 -9.48 -3.23 9.34
CA VAL A 22 -8.91 -4.41 8.69
C VAL A 22 -8.18 -3.96 7.44
N VAL A 23 -6.90 -4.33 7.34
CA VAL A 23 -6.03 -4.06 6.20
C VAL A 23 -5.69 -5.39 5.53
N ALA A 24 -5.87 -5.46 4.21
CA ALA A 24 -5.41 -6.56 3.37
C ALA A 24 -4.60 -6.01 2.20
N VAL A 25 -3.45 -6.64 1.92
CA VAL A 25 -2.58 -6.30 0.78
C VAL A 25 -2.69 -7.42 -0.26
N THR A 26 -2.94 -7.06 -1.52
CA THR A 26 -2.94 -7.99 -2.65
C THR A 26 -2.01 -7.50 -3.74
N TYR A 27 -1.11 -8.35 -4.20
CA TYR A 27 -0.24 -8.09 -5.34
C TYR A 27 -0.79 -8.80 -6.58
N THR A 28 -0.90 -8.09 -7.70
CA THR A 28 -1.35 -8.66 -8.97
C THR A 28 -0.17 -8.98 -9.89
N GLU A 29 -0.42 -9.76 -10.95
CA GLU A 29 0.58 -10.05 -11.98
C GLU A 29 0.89 -8.83 -12.87
N ASP A 30 -0.01 -7.85 -12.90
CA ASP A 30 0.13 -6.58 -13.65
C ASP A 30 1.00 -5.55 -12.92
N GLU A 31 1.79 -5.98 -11.93
CA GLU A 31 2.62 -5.10 -11.11
C GLU A 31 1.80 -4.04 -10.37
N ILE A 32 0.62 -4.43 -9.87
CA ILE A 32 -0.27 -3.56 -9.10
C ILE A 32 -0.36 -4.05 -7.66
N ILE A 33 -0.31 -3.10 -6.72
CA ILE A 33 -0.57 -3.34 -5.30
C ILE A 33 -1.96 -2.79 -4.96
N HIS A 34 -2.81 -3.65 -4.41
CA HIS A 34 -4.07 -3.26 -3.81
C HIS A 34 -3.98 -3.28 -2.29
N LEU A 35 -4.37 -2.17 -1.66
CA LEU A 35 -4.65 -2.07 -0.23
C LEU A 35 -6.17 -2.00 -0.04
N ASP A 36 -6.75 -3.05 0.51
CA ASP A 36 -8.16 -3.07 0.92
C ASP A 36 -8.25 -2.69 2.39
N ILE A 37 -8.90 -1.56 2.69
CA ILE A 37 -9.00 -0.96 4.03
C ILE A 37 -10.47 -0.75 4.36
N ASP A 38 -10.99 -1.54 5.30
CA ASP A 38 -12.41 -1.50 5.71
C ASP A 38 -13.41 -1.63 4.52
N GLY A 39 -13.00 -2.34 3.46
CA GLY A 39 -13.80 -2.53 2.24
C GLY A 39 -13.56 -1.49 1.13
N ASP A 40 -12.81 -0.42 1.41
CA ASP A 40 -12.34 0.51 0.38
C ASP A 40 -11.03 0.01 -0.24
N ARG A 41 -10.98 -0.04 -1.58
CA ARG A 41 -9.77 -0.43 -2.32
C ARG A 41 -8.96 0.80 -2.72
N PHE A 42 -7.67 0.73 -2.41
CA PHE A 42 -6.65 1.64 -2.88
C PHE A 42 -5.65 0.91 -3.76
N THR A 43 -5.19 1.58 -4.82
CA THR A 43 -4.34 0.98 -5.83
C THR A 43 -3.06 1.79 -5.99
N PHE A 44 -1.95 1.10 -6.10
CA PHE A 44 -0.65 1.61 -6.51
C PHE A 44 -0.16 0.78 -7.70
N GLU A 45 0.21 1.44 -8.79
CA GLU A 45 0.83 0.82 -9.95
C GLU A 45 2.35 0.91 -9.75
N ILE A 46 3.05 -0.22 -9.78
CA ILE A 46 4.51 -0.25 -9.58
C ILE A 46 5.16 0.35 -10.84
N GLY A 47 5.63 1.60 -10.74
CA GLY A 47 6.40 2.30 -11.74
C GLY A 47 7.91 2.22 -11.49
N SER A 48 8.70 2.61 -12.50
CA SER A 48 10.17 2.50 -12.46
C SER A 48 10.89 3.58 -11.63
N ASP A 49 10.17 4.62 -11.17
CA ASP A 49 10.77 5.82 -10.54
C ASP A 49 10.00 6.27 -9.27
N ASP A 50 9.19 5.40 -8.66
CA ASP A 50 8.45 5.77 -7.46
C ASP A 50 9.38 5.70 -6.23
N ASP A 51 9.68 6.86 -5.63
CA ASP A 51 10.40 6.98 -4.35
C ASP A 51 9.49 6.69 -3.13
N GLU A 52 8.18 6.51 -3.36
CA GLU A 52 7.14 6.32 -2.36
C GLU A 52 5.93 5.55 -2.95
N TYR A 53 5.21 4.80 -2.12
CA TYR A 53 3.95 4.15 -2.54
C TYR A 53 2.78 5.14 -2.46
N VAL A 54 2.33 5.65 -3.61
CA VAL A 54 1.17 6.56 -3.68
C VAL A 54 -0.11 5.77 -4.00
N PHE A 55 -0.96 5.60 -3.00
CA PHE A 55 -2.20 4.85 -3.10
C PHE A 55 -3.38 5.75 -3.46
N HIS A 56 -4.14 5.36 -4.48
CA HIS A 56 -5.34 6.07 -4.95
C HIS A 56 -6.59 5.19 -4.83
N GLY A 57 -7.68 5.71 -4.25
CA GLY A 57 -8.91 4.94 -4.08
C GLY A 57 -10.02 5.73 -3.35
N ALA A 58 -11.29 5.35 -3.51
CA ALA A 58 -12.43 5.94 -2.79
C ALA A 58 -12.49 7.49 -2.79
N GLY A 59 -11.96 8.15 -3.83
CA GLY A 59 -11.91 9.62 -3.92
C GLY A 59 -10.85 10.29 -3.03
N ARG A 60 -9.93 9.53 -2.42
CA ARG A 60 -8.80 10.01 -1.64
C ARG A 60 -7.49 9.35 -2.09
N SER A 61 -6.38 9.91 -1.64
CA SER A 61 -5.06 9.32 -1.80
C SER A 61 -4.26 9.45 -0.51
N PHE A 62 -3.32 8.53 -0.32
CA PHE A 62 -2.34 8.59 0.77
C PHE A 62 -1.02 8.00 0.31
N VAL A 63 0.02 8.28 1.08
CA VAL A 63 1.39 7.89 0.79
C VAL A 63 1.88 6.94 1.88
N ILE A 64 2.59 5.89 1.47
CA ILE A 64 3.45 5.10 2.35
C ILE A 64 4.88 5.26 1.85
N PRO A 65 5.84 5.72 2.67
CA PRO A 65 7.24 5.85 2.23
C PRO A 65 7.81 4.47 1.86
N LEU A 66 8.82 4.38 0.98
CA LEU A 66 9.41 3.08 0.63
C LEU A 66 10.17 2.41 1.79
N MET A 67 10.73 3.21 2.70
CA MET A 67 11.50 2.76 3.85
C MET A 67 11.02 3.51 5.10
N ASP A 68 11.13 2.86 6.26
CA ASP A 68 11.04 3.57 7.54
C ASP A 68 12.19 4.59 7.62
N ASP A 69 11.88 5.86 7.87
CA ASP A 69 12.89 6.86 8.23
C ASP A 69 13.60 6.39 9.52
N ALA A 70 14.92 6.26 9.45
CA ALA A 70 15.79 5.70 10.51
C ALA A 70 15.89 6.58 11.77
#